data_AF-A0A7V4KQP8-F1
#
_entry.id   AF-A0A7V4KQP8-F1
#
_cell.length_a   1.000
_cell.length_b   1.000
_cell.length_c   1.000
_cell.angle_alpha   90.00
_cell.angle_beta   90.00
_cell.angle_gamma   90.00
#
_symmetry.space_group_name_H-M   'P 1'
#
loop_
_entity.id
_entity.type
_entity.pdbx_description
1 polymer ?
#
loop_
_entity_poly.entity_id
_entity_poly.type
_entity_poly.pdbx_seq_one_letter_code
_entity_poly.pdbx_strand_id
1 'polypeptide(L)'
;MDTREIPRLGGDVESTLKLLADLATEVAALESRAHETVTALQRRPNLQRLPQLLLSLYSGITEALHGVRLTREAIRSYSVDRLRDTHARLSEVSSTTETAAMEMLNGLDRSLAMLDQIESGMGEGAAGLHAQFAGLRAEVNNLYGHLQFQDIISQQLAGVSAMLGEVEGRMQQLADLFDGALAPGAAPRAPAAPAAPAEASFNPDATMQGVAERQAMVDAAFGARNGHGAIAGPLAR
;
A
#
# COMPACT_ATOMS: atom_id res chain seq x y z
N MET A 1 -6.43 -12.89 96.92
CA MET A 1 -5.35 -12.97 95.92
C MET A 1 -4.58 -14.24 96.25
N ASP A 2 -4.75 -15.25 95.40
CA ASP A 2 -4.42 -16.65 95.69
C ASP A 2 -2.91 -16.89 95.53
N THR A 3 -2.21 -17.25 96.62
CA THR A 3 -0.74 -17.33 96.67
C THR A 3 -0.14 -18.47 95.84
N ARG A 4 -0.99 -19.29 95.22
CA ARG A 4 -0.61 -20.38 94.31
C ARG A 4 -0.56 -19.96 92.84
N GLU A 5 -1.09 -18.80 92.47
CA GLU A 5 -1.09 -18.30 91.09
C GLU A 5 0.25 -17.65 90.68
N ILE A 6 0.95 -17.03 91.64
CA ILE A 6 2.24 -16.35 91.43
C ILE A 6 3.35 -17.30 90.93
N PRO A 7 3.58 -18.50 91.52
CA PRO A 7 4.59 -19.43 91.02
C PRO A 7 4.21 -20.09 89.68
N ARG A 8 2.92 -20.21 89.36
CA ARG A 8 2.46 -20.69 88.05
C ARG A 8 2.72 -19.65 86.95
N LEU A 9 2.40 -18.38 87.21
CA LEU A 9 2.74 -17.28 86.30
C LEU A 9 4.25 -17.18 86.07
N GLY A 10 5.07 -17.39 87.12
CA GLY A 10 6.53 -17.40 87.00
C GLY A 10 7.04 -18.51 86.09
N GLY A 11 6.50 -19.73 86.21
CA GLY A 11 6.84 -20.86 85.34
C GLY A 11 6.42 -20.65 83.88
N ASP A 12 5.25 -20.05 83.66
CA ASP A 12 4.76 -19.75 82.31
C ASP A 12 5.58 -18.62 81.63
N VAL A 13 6.03 -17.62 82.39
CA VAL A 13 6.92 -16.56 81.90
C VAL A 13 8.31 -17.13 81.56
N GLU A 14 8.84 -18.04 82.37
CA GLU A 14 10.13 -18.67 82.10
C GLU A 14 10.06 -19.60 80.87
N SER A 15 8.95 -20.32 80.68
CA SER A 15 8.70 -21.15 79.49
C SER A 15 8.59 -20.32 78.21
N THR A 16 7.86 -19.19 78.27
CA THR A 16 7.69 -18.30 77.11
C THR A 16 8.98 -17.56 76.76
N LEU A 17 9.78 -17.15 77.76
CA LEU A 17 11.11 -16.59 77.52
C LEU A 17 12.07 -17.61 76.88
N LYS A 18 11.99 -18.88 77.28
CA LYS A 18 12.80 -19.94 76.68
C LYS A 18 12.41 -20.23 75.23
N LEU A 19 11.10 -20.28 74.94
CA LEU A 19 10.59 -20.39 73.57
C LEU A 19 10.98 -19.19 72.70
N LEU A 20 10.96 -17.98 73.24
CA LEU A 20 11.42 -16.78 72.53
C LEU A 20 12.93 -16.82 72.27
N ALA A 21 13.73 -17.34 73.19
CA ALA A 21 15.17 -17.52 72.99
C ALA A 21 15.47 -18.57 71.91
N ASP A 22 14.76 -19.71 71.94
CA ASP A 22 14.89 -20.76 70.93
C ASP A 22 14.46 -20.24 69.54
N LEU A 23 13.33 -19.52 69.47
CA LEU A 23 12.87 -18.87 68.23
C LEU A 23 13.88 -17.84 67.71
N ALA A 24 14.47 -17.03 68.60
CA ALA A 24 15.49 -16.06 68.22
C ALA A 24 16.75 -16.74 67.64
N THR A 25 17.16 -17.89 68.20
CA THR A 25 18.27 -18.66 67.64
C THR A 25 17.93 -19.29 66.29
N GLU A 26 16.68 -19.73 66.10
CA GLU A 26 16.23 -20.32 64.85
C GLU A 26 16.11 -19.27 63.73
N VAL A 27 15.62 -18.07 64.06
CA VAL A 27 15.58 -16.91 63.15
C VAL A 27 17.00 -16.48 62.77
N ALA A 28 17.93 -16.39 63.73
CA ALA A 28 19.32 -16.06 63.43
C ALA A 28 20.00 -17.12 62.51
N ALA A 29 19.69 -18.40 62.70
CA ALA A 29 20.17 -19.47 61.84
C ALA A 29 19.58 -19.39 60.42
N LEU A 30 18.30 -19.04 60.30
CA LEU A 30 17.62 -18.79 59.01
C LEU A 30 18.21 -17.57 58.29
N GLU A 31 18.47 -16.47 59.00
CA GLU A 31 19.11 -15.29 58.46
C GLU A 31 20.53 -15.59 57.96
N SER A 32 21.32 -16.36 58.72
CA SER A 32 22.65 -16.79 58.30
C SER A 32 22.61 -17.65 57.03
N ARG A 33 21.67 -18.60 56.94
CA ARG A 33 21.48 -19.43 55.73
C ARG A 33 21.01 -18.61 54.53
N ALA A 34 20.12 -17.64 54.75
CA ALA A 34 19.70 -16.69 53.71
C ALA A 34 20.89 -15.84 53.23
N HIS A 35 21.74 -15.38 54.15
CA HIS A 35 22.94 -14.63 53.81
C HIS A 35 23.98 -15.46 53.05
N GLU A 36 24.20 -16.73 53.43
CA GLU A 36 25.07 -17.66 52.72
C GLU A 36 24.57 -17.99 51.31
N THR A 37 23.26 -18.21 51.16
CA THR A 37 22.65 -18.47 49.85
C THR A 37 22.73 -17.24 48.95
N VAL A 38 22.46 -16.05 49.47
CA VAL A 38 22.60 -14.78 48.74
C VAL A 38 24.06 -14.55 48.34
N THR A 39 25.01 -14.75 49.24
CA THR A 39 26.45 -14.59 48.91
C THR A 39 26.94 -15.67 47.93
N ALA A 40 26.45 -16.90 48.03
CA ALA A 40 26.73 -17.97 47.06
C ALA A 40 26.16 -17.66 45.66
N LEU A 41 24.97 -17.04 45.60
CA LEU A 41 24.36 -16.56 44.36
C LEU A 41 25.12 -15.36 43.79
N GLN A 42 25.56 -14.43 44.63
CA GLN A 42 26.38 -13.28 44.22
C GLN A 42 27.76 -13.69 43.69
N ARG A 43 28.36 -14.75 44.24
CA ARG A 43 29.63 -15.29 43.72
C ARG A 43 29.51 -15.97 42.36
N ARG A 44 28.29 -16.17 41.82
CA ARG A 44 28.08 -16.69 40.47
C ARG A 44 27.96 -15.52 39.48
N PRO A 45 29.02 -15.21 38.68
CA PRO A 45 29.05 -14.05 37.79
C PRO A 45 27.94 -14.09 36.70
N ASN A 46 27.44 -15.28 36.40
CA ASN A 46 26.40 -15.50 35.39
C ASN A 46 24.99 -15.13 35.89
N LEU A 47 24.73 -15.21 37.20
CA LEU A 47 23.42 -14.89 37.79
C LEU A 47 23.28 -13.40 38.12
N GLN A 48 24.38 -12.71 38.41
CA GLN A 48 24.37 -11.25 38.61
C GLN A 48 24.06 -10.48 37.32
N ARG A 49 24.47 -11.01 36.16
CA ARG A 49 24.23 -10.40 34.84
C ARG A 49 22.87 -10.76 34.24
N LEU A 50 22.20 -11.77 34.79
CA LEU A 50 20.95 -12.32 34.25
C LEU A 50 19.81 -11.29 34.22
N PRO A 51 19.58 -10.47 35.27
CA PRO A 51 18.57 -9.41 35.23
C PRO A 51 18.87 -8.36 34.15
N GLN A 52 20.15 -7.99 33.98
CA GLN A 52 20.57 -7.02 32.97
C GLN A 52 20.45 -7.57 31.55
N LEU A 53 20.79 -8.85 31.34
CA LEU A 53 20.58 -9.55 30.07
C LEU A 53 19.11 -9.73 29.74
N LEU A 54 18.27 -10.05 30.72
CA LEU A 54 16.81 -10.13 30.53
C LEU A 54 16.23 -8.76 30.20
N LEU A 55 16.69 -7.69 30.86
CA LEU A 55 16.25 -6.33 30.55
C LEU A 55 16.68 -5.91 29.15
N SER A 56 17.91 -6.22 28.74
CA SER A 56 18.41 -5.90 27.41
C SER A 56 17.67 -6.71 26.33
N LEU A 57 17.44 -8.01 26.56
CA LEU A 57 16.65 -8.86 25.67
C LEU A 57 15.21 -8.37 25.56
N TYR A 58 14.57 -8.01 26.69
CA TYR A 58 13.22 -7.45 26.69
C TYR A 58 13.14 -6.14 25.92
N SER A 59 14.12 -5.25 26.10
CA SER A 59 14.20 -3.99 25.33
C SER A 59 14.38 -4.27 23.83
N GLY A 60 15.27 -5.18 23.46
CA GLY A 60 15.50 -5.56 22.06
C GLY A 60 14.28 -6.22 21.41
N ILE A 61 13.57 -7.10 22.13
CA ILE A 61 12.33 -7.71 21.65
C ILE A 61 11.23 -6.66 21.48
N THR A 62 11.12 -5.72 22.42
CA THR A 62 10.10 -4.66 22.36
C THR A 62 10.37 -3.72 21.20
N GLU A 63 11.63 -3.36 20.96
CA GLU A 63 12.07 -2.52 19.86
C GLU A 63 11.87 -3.22 18.50
N ALA A 64 12.19 -4.52 18.42
CA ALA A 64 11.89 -5.34 17.25
C ALA A 64 10.37 -5.41 16.97
N LEU A 65 9.55 -5.69 17.98
CA LEU A 65 8.08 -5.72 17.86
C LEU A 65 7.51 -4.36 17.45
N HIS A 66 8.11 -3.26 17.92
CA HIS A 66 7.72 -1.92 17.50
C HIS A 66 8.05 -1.68 16.02
N GLY A 67 9.25 -2.08 15.58
CA GLY A 67 9.64 -2.06 14.17
C GLY A 67 8.69 -2.84 13.28
N VAL A 68 8.33 -4.08 13.69
CA VAL A 68 7.37 -4.93 12.94
C VAL A 68 5.97 -4.30 12.87
N ARG A 69 5.51 -3.64 13.94
CA ARG A 69 4.23 -2.94 13.93
C ARG A 69 4.25 -1.73 13.00
N LEU A 70 5.35 -0.98 12.99
CA LEU A 70 5.50 0.21 12.17
C LEU A 70 5.59 -0.15 10.68
N THR A 71 6.33 -1.20 10.33
CA THR A 71 6.37 -1.73 8.95
C THR A 71 5.01 -2.28 8.53
N ARG A 72 4.32 -3.03 9.40
CA ARG A 72 2.95 -3.51 9.15
C ARG A 72 1.98 -2.36 8.85
N GLU A 73 2.03 -1.28 9.62
CA GLU A 73 1.14 -0.15 9.40
C GLU A 73 1.48 0.60 8.11
N ALA A 74 2.77 0.78 7.81
CA ALA A 74 3.22 1.39 6.56
C ALA A 74 2.80 0.58 5.32
N ILE A 75 2.93 -0.75 5.37
CA ILE A 75 2.43 -1.65 4.30
C ILE A 75 0.93 -1.55 4.20
N ARG A 76 0.22 -1.58 5.33
CA ARG A 76 -1.23 -1.56 5.34
C ARG A 76 -1.76 -0.29 4.70
N SER A 77 -1.24 0.88 5.08
CA SER A 77 -1.65 2.15 4.47
C SER A 77 -1.28 2.17 2.98
N TYR A 78 -0.01 1.93 2.65
CA TYR A 78 0.46 2.05 1.27
C TYR A 78 -0.20 1.05 0.32
N SER A 79 -0.28 -0.23 0.69
CA SER A 79 -0.88 -1.26 -0.16
C SER A 79 -2.39 -1.06 -0.29
N VAL A 80 -3.10 -0.64 0.76
CA VAL A 80 -4.55 -0.37 0.66
C VAL A 80 -4.82 0.83 -0.24
N ASP A 81 -4.06 1.92 -0.09
CA ASP A 81 -4.27 3.12 -0.89
C ASP A 81 -3.91 2.87 -2.36
N ARG A 82 -2.81 2.15 -2.64
CA ARG A 82 -2.43 1.77 -4.00
C ARG A 82 -3.44 0.79 -4.63
N LEU A 83 -3.94 -0.19 -3.88
CA LEU A 83 -4.99 -1.09 -4.36
C LEU A 83 -6.31 -0.37 -4.64
N ARG A 84 -6.66 0.63 -3.83
CA ARG A 84 -7.82 1.49 -4.07
C ARG A 84 -7.67 2.30 -5.35
N ASP A 85 -6.48 2.88 -5.59
CA ASP A 85 -6.20 3.61 -6.84
C ASP A 85 -6.30 2.68 -8.05
N THR A 86 -5.69 1.48 -7.97
CA THR A 86 -5.80 0.46 -9.01
C THR A 86 -7.25 0.05 -9.27
N HIS A 87 -8.03 -0.16 -8.22
CA HIS A 87 -9.46 -0.50 -8.34
C HIS A 87 -10.26 0.64 -8.99
N ALA A 88 -10.00 1.89 -8.62
CA ALA A 88 -10.64 3.05 -9.21
C ALA A 88 -10.32 3.14 -10.72
N ARG A 89 -9.06 2.97 -11.10
CA ARG A 89 -8.63 2.94 -12.51
C ARG A 89 -9.24 1.79 -13.30
N LEU A 90 -9.29 0.58 -12.73
CA LEU A 90 -9.94 -0.57 -13.38
C LEU A 90 -11.45 -0.35 -13.54
N SER A 91 -12.10 0.25 -12.55
CA SER A 91 -13.51 0.61 -12.64
C SER A 91 -13.76 1.67 -13.71
N GLU A 92 -12.87 2.67 -13.85
CA GLU A 92 -12.92 3.69 -14.90
C GLU A 92 -12.72 3.07 -16.29
N VAL A 93 -11.68 2.23 -16.45
CA VAL A 93 -11.42 1.48 -17.69
C VAL A 93 -12.65 0.65 -18.05
N SER A 94 -13.22 -0.09 -17.10
CA SER A 94 -14.39 -0.95 -17.32
C SER A 94 -15.61 -0.15 -17.76
N SER A 95 -15.92 0.96 -17.05
CA SER A 95 -17.06 1.82 -17.38
C SER A 95 -16.88 2.52 -18.73
N THR A 96 -15.66 2.97 -19.04
CA THR A 96 -15.33 3.58 -20.32
C THR A 96 -15.42 2.56 -21.46
N THR A 97 -14.96 1.32 -21.22
CA THR A 97 -15.05 0.21 -22.17
C THR A 97 -16.51 -0.15 -22.46
N GLU A 98 -17.33 -0.23 -21.41
CA GLU A 98 -18.77 -0.49 -21.54
C GLU A 98 -19.46 0.62 -22.35
N THR A 99 -19.13 1.88 -22.07
CA THR A 99 -19.66 3.03 -22.82
C THR A 99 -19.24 2.98 -24.29
N ALA A 100 -17.95 2.73 -24.57
CA ALA A 100 -17.45 2.63 -25.94
C ALA A 100 -18.08 1.45 -26.69
N ALA A 101 -18.24 0.29 -26.04
CA ALA A 101 -18.90 -0.88 -26.63
C ALA A 101 -20.38 -0.61 -26.94
N MET A 102 -21.08 0.08 -26.05
CA MET A 102 -22.48 0.49 -26.26
C MET A 102 -22.61 1.46 -27.44
N GLU A 103 -21.74 2.48 -27.52
CA GLU A 103 -21.73 3.43 -28.64
C GLU A 103 -21.39 2.76 -29.97
N MET A 104 -20.48 1.77 -29.98
CA MET A 104 -20.19 0.96 -31.16
C MET A 104 -21.41 0.14 -31.61
N LEU A 105 -22.11 -0.51 -30.68
CA LEU A 105 -23.34 -1.26 -30.97
C LEU A 105 -24.42 -0.35 -31.55
N ASN A 106 -24.67 0.80 -30.91
CA ASN A 106 -25.64 1.79 -31.38
C ASN A 106 -25.26 2.35 -32.76
N GLY A 107 -23.97 2.60 -33.01
CA GLY A 107 -23.46 3.07 -34.30
C GLY A 107 -23.59 2.03 -35.41
N LEU A 108 -23.40 0.74 -35.09
CA LEU A 108 -23.63 -0.36 -36.02
C LEU A 108 -25.11 -0.51 -36.36
N ASP A 109 -26.01 -0.41 -35.38
CA ASP A 109 -27.46 -0.44 -35.62
C ASP A 109 -27.91 0.71 -36.52
N ARG A 110 -27.41 1.93 -36.29
CA ARG A 110 -27.66 3.08 -37.18
C ARG A 110 -27.09 2.85 -38.58
N SER A 111 -25.89 2.28 -38.68
CA SER A 111 -25.25 1.99 -39.97
C SER A 111 -26.02 0.93 -40.77
N LEU A 112 -26.54 -0.11 -40.11
CA LEU A 112 -27.39 -1.13 -40.72
C LEU A 112 -28.71 -0.53 -41.21
N ALA A 113 -29.37 0.30 -40.40
CA ALA A 113 -30.58 1.00 -40.82
C ALA A 113 -30.37 1.94 -42.01
N MET A 114 -29.21 2.63 -42.08
CA MET A 114 -28.82 3.43 -43.24
C MET A 114 -28.56 2.57 -44.48
N LEU A 115 -27.95 1.39 -44.31
CA LEU A 115 -27.74 0.43 -45.39
C LEU A 115 -29.08 -0.09 -45.94
N ASP A 116 -30.00 -0.47 -45.07
CA ASP A 116 -31.35 -0.93 -45.44
C ASP A 116 -32.13 0.15 -46.19
N GLN A 117 -31.97 1.42 -45.81
CA GLN A 117 -32.56 2.57 -46.52
C GLN A 117 -31.96 2.76 -47.91
N ILE A 118 -30.63 2.62 -48.04
CA ILE A 118 -29.93 2.69 -49.34
C ILE A 118 -30.37 1.53 -50.25
N GLU A 119 -30.51 0.32 -49.71
CA GLU A 119 -30.97 -0.86 -50.45
C GLU A 119 -32.45 -0.75 -50.87
N SER A 120 -33.30 -0.22 -49.99
CA SER A 120 -34.73 0.01 -50.26
C SER A 120 -34.98 1.21 -51.20
N GLY A 121 -34.04 2.16 -51.25
CA GLY A 121 -34.10 3.43 -51.99
C GLY A 121 -33.62 3.38 -53.44
N MET A 122 -33.55 2.19 -54.07
CA MET A 122 -33.08 1.95 -55.45
C MET A 122 -33.84 2.68 -56.59
N GLY A 123 -34.57 3.76 -56.30
CA GLY A 123 -35.20 4.66 -57.27
C GLY A 123 -34.93 6.16 -57.04
N GLU A 124 -34.22 6.56 -55.98
CA GLU A 124 -33.85 7.97 -55.76
C GLU A 124 -32.63 8.37 -56.62
N GLY A 125 -32.70 9.54 -57.24
CA GLY A 125 -31.65 10.03 -58.14
C GLY A 125 -30.27 10.09 -57.48
N ALA A 126 -29.21 10.05 -58.29
CA ALA A 126 -27.81 9.90 -57.86
C ALA A 126 -27.35 10.84 -56.72
N ALA A 127 -27.94 12.03 -56.59
CA ALA A 127 -27.64 12.99 -55.53
C ALA A 127 -28.13 12.55 -54.13
N GLY A 128 -29.30 11.90 -54.04
CA GLY A 128 -29.85 11.38 -52.78
C GLY A 128 -29.05 10.19 -52.24
N LEU A 129 -28.68 9.28 -53.15
CA LEU A 129 -27.82 8.14 -52.85
C LEU A 129 -26.44 8.60 -52.32
N HIS A 130 -25.85 9.63 -52.93
CA HIS A 130 -24.55 10.15 -52.52
C HIS A 130 -24.57 10.76 -51.11
N ALA A 131 -25.67 11.44 -50.73
CA ALA A 131 -25.85 11.98 -49.39
C ALA A 131 -26.00 10.87 -48.33
N GLN A 132 -26.72 9.79 -48.65
CA GLN A 132 -26.87 8.64 -47.74
C GLN A 132 -25.54 7.89 -47.53
N PHE A 133 -24.76 7.68 -48.60
CA PHE A 133 -23.40 7.11 -48.48
C PHE A 133 -22.44 8.02 -47.70
N ALA A 134 -22.55 9.34 -47.83
CA ALA A 134 -21.77 10.27 -47.03
C ALA A 134 -22.11 10.18 -45.53
N GLY A 135 -23.39 10.01 -45.20
CA GLY A 135 -23.86 9.76 -43.83
C GLY A 135 -23.31 8.45 -43.25
N LEU A 136 -23.42 7.35 -44.00
CA LEU A 136 -22.85 6.05 -43.60
C LEU A 136 -21.33 6.13 -43.40
N ARG A 137 -20.62 6.83 -44.29
CA ARG A 137 -19.16 7.02 -44.17
C ARG A 137 -18.79 7.82 -42.93
N ALA A 138 -19.59 8.83 -42.56
CA ALA A 138 -19.39 9.57 -41.32
C ALA A 138 -19.61 8.69 -40.08
N GLU A 139 -20.64 7.84 -40.09
CA GLU A 139 -20.94 6.91 -39.00
C GLU A 139 -19.84 5.83 -38.83
N VAL A 140 -19.35 5.27 -39.94
CA VAL A 140 -18.23 4.31 -39.94
C VAL A 140 -16.93 4.96 -39.42
N ASN A 141 -16.67 6.23 -39.78
CA ASN A 141 -15.53 6.97 -39.22
C ASN A 141 -15.68 7.19 -37.71
N ASN A 142 -16.90 7.42 -37.21
CA ASN A 142 -17.17 7.55 -35.78
C ASN A 142 -16.91 6.22 -35.04
N LEU A 143 -17.35 5.10 -35.64
CA LEU A 143 -17.07 3.74 -35.17
C LEU A 143 -15.56 3.42 -35.13
N TYR A 144 -14.80 3.88 -36.12
CA TYR A 144 -13.34 3.77 -36.12
C TYR A 144 -12.71 4.57 -34.96
N GLY A 145 -13.27 5.75 -34.66
CA GLY A 145 -12.92 6.53 -33.47
C GLY A 145 -13.12 5.73 -32.19
N HIS A 146 -14.23 4.98 -32.07
CA HIS A 146 -14.48 4.09 -30.92
C HIS A 146 -13.54 2.87 -30.84
N LEU A 147 -13.07 2.35 -31.98
CA LEU A 147 -12.06 1.28 -32.02
C LEU A 147 -10.68 1.76 -31.54
N GLN A 148 -10.32 3.02 -31.76
CA GLN A 148 -9.07 3.59 -31.20
C GLN A 148 -9.09 3.62 -29.65
N PHE A 149 -10.25 3.51 -29.00
CA PHE A 149 -10.33 3.36 -27.53
C PHE A 149 -9.70 2.04 -27.06
N GLN A 150 -9.63 1.01 -27.91
CA GLN A 150 -8.98 -0.26 -27.59
C GLN A 150 -7.49 -0.06 -27.28
N ASP A 151 -6.81 0.88 -27.96
CA ASP A 151 -5.41 1.19 -27.71
C ASP A 151 -5.24 1.91 -26.37
N ILE A 152 -6.12 2.87 -26.05
CA ILE A 152 -6.11 3.57 -24.75
C ILE A 152 -6.39 2.60 -23.59
N ILE A 153 -7.35 1.70 -23.73
CA ILE A 153 -7.64 0.66 -22.74
C ILE A 153 -6.42 -0.25 -22.54
N SER A 154 -5.75 -0.64 -23.63
CA SER A 154 -4.53 -1.45 -23.56
C SER A 154 -3.41 -0.73 -22.82
N GLN A 155 -3.24 0.58 -23.03
CA GLN A 155 -2.28 1.42 -22.31
C GLN A 155 -2.65 1.56 -20.82
N GLN A 156 -3.93 1.75 -20.50
CA GLN A 156 -4.39 1.87 -19.10
C GLN A 156 -4.25 0.54 -18.33
N LEU A 157 -4.54 -0.60 -18.97
CA LEU A 157 -4.31 -1.94 -18.41
C LEU A 157 -2.82 -2.23 -18.19
N ALA A 158 -1.96 -1.84 -19.14
CA ALA A 158 -0.52 -1.95 -18.98
C ALA A 158 -0.02 -1.10 -17.77
N GLY A 159 -0.56 0.11 -17.61
CA GLY A 159 -0.28 0.96 -16.45
C GLY A 159 -0.70 0.33 -15.13
N VAL A 160 -1.91 -0.26 -15.07
CA VAL A 160 -2.39 -0.99 -13.89
C VAL A 160 -1.49 -2.20 -13.59
N SER A 161 -1.08 -2.96 -14.61
CA SER A 161 -0.17 -4.10 -14.46
C SER A 161 1.19 -3.68 -13.89
N ALA A 162 1.75 -2.57 -14.37
CA ALA A 162 2.99 -2.02 -13.84
C ALA A 162 2.86 -1.58 -12.37
N MET A 163 1.75 -0.95 -11.99
CA MET A 163 1.48 -0.57 -10.59
C MET A 163 1.35 -1.77 -9.67
N LEU A 164 0.68 -2.84 -10.13
CA LEU A 164 0.58 -4.10 -9.38
C LEU A 164 1.93 -4.79 -9.23
N GLY A 165 2.76 -4.82 -10.28
CA GLY A 165 4.13 -5.33 -10.21
C GLY A 165 5.01 -4.55 -9.23
N GLU A 166 4.79 -3.24 -9.09
CA GLU A 166 5.50 -2.44 -8.08
C GLU A 166 5.07 -2.78 -6.64
N VAL A 167 3.77 -3.05 -6.42
CA VAL A 167 3.26 -3.52 -5.12
C VAL A 167 3.81 -4.91 -4.78
N GLU A 168 3.80 -5.83 -5.76
CA GLU A 168 4.37 -7.17 -5.63
C GLU A 168 5.86 -7.12 -5.27
N GLY A 169 6.64 -6.33 -6.01
CA GLY A 169 8.07 -6.16 -5.75
C GLY A 169 8.37 -5.62 -4.35
N ARG A 170 7.56 -4.68 -3.85
CA ARG A 170 7.70 -4.17 -2.48
C ARG A 170 7.29 -5.19 -1.42
N MET A 171 6.24 -5.99 -1.66
CA MET A 171 5.87 -7.07 -0.74
C MET A 171 6.95 -8.15 -0.70
N GLN A 172 7.57 -8.48 -1.84
CA GLN A 172 8.68 -9.43 -1.90
C GLN A 172 9.92 -8.93 -1.16
N GLN A 173 10.35 -7.68 -1.40
CA GLN A 173 11.46 -7.08 -0.65
C GLN A 173 11.24 -7.11 0.86
N LEU A 174 9.99 -6.93 1.28
CA LEU A 174 9.63 -6.98 2.67
C LEU A 174 9.65 -8.40 3.23
N ALA A 175 9.15 -9.38 2.48
CA ALA A 175 9.29 -10.80 2.83
C ALA A 175 10.76 -11.19 2.99
N ASP A 176 11.63 -10.75 2.07
CA ASP A 176 13.07 -11.00 2.12
C ASP A 176 13.74 -10.34 3.35
N LEU A 177 13.28 -9.17 3.78
CA LEU A 177 13.76 -8.51 5.02
C LEU A 177 13.38 -9.29 6.27
N PHE A 178 12.18 -9.87 6.30
CA PHE A 178 11.72 -10.72 7.41
C PHE A 178 12.46 -12.08 7.43
N ASP A 179 12.63 -12.72 6.27
CA ASP A 179 13.39 -13.97 6.16
C ASP A 179 14.87 -13.78 6.49
N GLY A 180 15.46 -12.66 6.09
CA GLY A 180 16.85 -12.29 6.43
C GLY A 180 17.04 -11.99 7.93
N ALA A 181 16.04 -11.42 8.60
CA ALA A 181 16.08 -11.15 10.04
C ALA A 181 15.93 -12.42 10.90
N LEU A 182 15.31 -13.48 10.37
CA LEU A 182 15.14 -14.78 11.02
C LEU A 182 16.36 -15.70 10.86
N ALA A 183 17.28 -15.39 9.93
CA ALA A 183 18.51 -16.16 9.71
C ALA A 183 19.61 -15.77 10.72
N PRO A 184 20.05 -16.66 11.63
CA PRO A 184 21.13 -16.34 12.57
C PRO A 184 22.46 -16.17 11.82
N GLY A 185 22.99 -14.94 11.79
CA GLY A 185 24.32 -14.63 11.24
C GLY A 185 24.37 -14.03 9.83
N ALA A 186 23.22 -13.70 9.22
CA ALA A 186 23.20 -13.02 7.93
C ALA A 186 23.51 -11.53 8.09
N ALA A 187 24.61 -11.07 7.47
CA ALA A 187 24.89 -9.63 7.33
C ALA A 187 23.74 -8.95 6.56
N PRO A 188 23.39 -7.69 6.87
CA PRO A 188 22.31 -6.98 6.20
C PRO A 188 22.60 -6.91 4.70
N ARG A 189 21.85 -7.69 3.91
CA ARG A 189 21.95 -7.68 2.46
C ARG A 189 21.29 -6.40 1.98
N ALA A 190 22.08 -5.50 1.40
CA ALA A 190 21.55 -4.26 0.83
C ALA A 190 20.40 -4.59 -0.14
N PRO A 191 19.27 -3.86 -0.08
CA PRO A 191 18.15 -4.11 -0.97
C PRO A 191 18.64 -4.01 -2.41
N ALA A 192 18.36 -5.04 -3.21
CA ALA A 192 18.63 -5.00 -4.64
C ALA A 192 17.86 -3.82 -5.22
N ALA A 193 18.58 -2.90 -5.90
CA ALA A 193 17.98 -1.75 -6.54
C ALA A 193 16.82 -2.23 -7.44
N PRO A 194 15.62 -1.61 -7.34
CA PRO A 194 14.50 -1.99 -8.18
C PRO A 194 14.96 -1.91 -9.64
N ALA A 195 14.73 -2.99 -10.39
CA ALA A 195 14.96 -2.98 -11.82
C ALA A 195 14.17 -1.80 -12.41
N ALA A 196 14.87 -0.89 -13.07
CA ALA A 196 14.23 0.25 -13.71
C ALA A 196 13.13 -0.28 -14.64
N PRO A 197 11.88 0.19 -14.50
CA PRO A 197 10.81 -0.22 -15.39
C PRO A 197 11.24 0.11 -16.82
N ALA A 198 11.11 -0.86 -17.71
CA ALA A 198 11.43 -0.68 -19.12
C ALA A 198 10.73 0.59 -19.63
N GLU A 199 11.51 1.52 -20.18
CA GLU A 199 11.01 2.71 -20.88
C GLU A 199 10.16 2.26 -22.08
N ALA A 200 8.89 1.99 -21.84
CA ALA A 200 7.93 1.67 -22.87
C ALA A 200 6.76 2.61 -22.72
N SER A 201 6.79 3.72 -23.49
CA SER A 201 5.61 4.43 -23.97
C SER A 201 4.53 4.76 -22.93
N PHE A 202 4.90 4.97 -21.67
CA PHE A 202 3.94 5.18 -20.60
C PHE A 202 3.59 6.67 -20.54
N ASN A 203 2.37 7.02 -20.97
CA ASN A 203 1.79 8.34 -20.71
C ASN A 203 0.67 8.20 -19.66
N PRO A 204 0.91 8.59 -18.39
CA PRO A 204 -0.09 8.49 -17.32
C PRO A 204 -1.33 9.38 -17.54
N ASP A 205 -1.26 10.35 -18.47
CA ASP A 205 -2.34 11.30 -18.78
C ASP A 205 -3.20 10.88 -19.98
N ALA A 206 -3.01 9.66 -20.49
CA ALA A 206 -3.85 9.08 -21.54
C ALA A 206 -5.26 8.75 -20.99
N THR A 207 -6.16 9.73 -21.09
CA THR A 207 -7.58 9.62 -20.73
C THR A 207 -8.47 10.06 -21.89
N MET A 208 -9.71 9.59 -21.91
CA MET A 208 -10.75 9.99 -22.85
C MET A 208 -11.64 11.14 -22.33
N GLN A 209 -11.47 11.54 -21.07
CA GLN A 209 -12.16 12.70 -20.52
C GLN A 209 -11.54 14.00 -21.03
N GLY A 210 -12.38 14.98 -21.37
CA GLY A 210 -11.93 16.31 -21.79
C GLY A 210 -11.12 16.34 -23.09
N VAL A 211 -11.31 15.37 -24.01
CA VAL A 211 -10.62 15.39 -25.33
C VAL A 211 -10.97 16.65 -26.11
N ALA A 212 -12.25 17.05 -26.12
CA ALA A 212 -12.68 18.30 -26.77
C ALA A 212 -12.08 19.54 -26.12
N GLU A 213 -11.97 19.56 -24.79
CA GLU A 213 -11.41 20.67 -24.01
C GLU A 213 -9.89 20.79 -24.18
N ARG A 214 -9.18 19.66 -24.18
CA ARG A 214 -7.75 19.58 -24.45
C ARG A 214 -7.44 19.92 -25.90
N GLN A 215 -8.25 19.46 -26.86
CA GLN A 215 -8.10 19.84 -28.26
C GLN A 215 -8.31 21.35 -28.45
N ALA A 216 -9.31 21.95 -27.79
CA ALA A 216 -9.52 23.40 -27.81
C ALA A 216 -8.33 24.17 -27.19
N MET A 217 -7.72 23.66 -26.12
CA MET A 217 -6.51 24.25 -25.52
C MET A 217 -5.28 24.14 -26.44
N VAL A 218 -5.11 23.01 -27.10
CA VAL A 218 -4.03 22.77 -28.07
C VAL A 218 -4.21 23.68 -29.29
N ASP A 219 -5.41 23.75 -29.84
CA ASP A 219 -5.73 24.61 -30.98
C ASP A 219 -5.55 26.09 -30.62
N ALA A 220 -5.89 26.51 -29.40
CA ALA A 220 -5.62 27.86 -28.90
C ALA A 220 -4.12 28.14 -28.76
N ALA A 221 -3.33 27.17 -28.29
CA ALA A 221 -1.87 27.31 -28.15
C ALA A 221 -1.15 27.37 -29.51
N PHE A 222 -1.57 26.57 -30.50
CA PHE A 222 -1.02 26.61 -31.85
C PHE A 222 -1.56 27.80 -32.66
N GLY A 223 -2.82 28.21 -32.45
CA GLY A 223 -3.40 29.42 -33.03
C GLY A 223 -2.72 30.70 -32.54
N ALA A 224 -2.37 30.78 -31.25
CA ALA A 224 -1.64 31.91 -30.67
C ALA A 224 -0.21 32.05 -31.21
N ARG A 225 0.44 30.93 -31.54
CA ARG A 225 1.80 30.91 -32.14
C ARG A 225 1.81 31.35 -33.60
N ASN A 226 0.78 31.04 -34.37
CA ASN A 226 0.67 31.45 -35.78
C ASN A 226 0.17 32.89 -35.97
N GLY A 227 -0.36 33.53 -34.91
CA GLY A 227 -0.80 34.93 -34.92
C GLY A 227 0.30 35.98 -34.71
N HIS A 228 1.53 35.59 -34.36
CA HIS A 228 2.64 36.52 -34.05
C HIS A 228 3.57 36.81 -35.25
N GLY A 229 3.23 36.35 -36.47
CA GLY A 229 4.08 36.47 -37.67
C GLY A 229 3.69 37.56 -38.67
N ALA A 230 2.66 38.38 -38.42
CA ALA A 230 2.20 39.40 -39.37
C ALA A 230 2.25 40.81 -38.78
N ILE A 231 3.46 41.32 -38.50
CA ILE A 231 3.68 42.75 -38.24
C ILE A 231 4.74 43.29 -39.20
N ALA A 232 4.25 44.13 -40.10
CA ALA A 232 4.90 45.30 -40.72
C ALA A 232 6.31 45.13 -41.32
N GLY A 233 6.36 44.98 -42.65
CA GLY A 233 7.50 45.48 -43.42
C GLY A 233 7.47 47.03 -43.42
N PRO A 234 8.58 47.70 -43.09
CA PRO A 234 8.60 49.16 -43.01
C PRO A 234 8.65 49.78 -44.41
N LEU A 235 7.76 50.74 -44.64
CA LEU A 235 7.91 51.76 -45.68
C LEU A 235 9.15 52.60 -45.37
N ALA A 236 10.13 52.60 -46.27
CA ALA A 236 11.21 53.59 -46.26
C ALA A 236 11.62 53.97 -47.70
N ARG A 237 11.20 55.21 -48.04
CA ARG A 237 11.65 56.12 -49.11
C ARG A 237 11.36 55.78 -50.58
#